data_AF-A0AAN0XYY5-F1
#
_entry.id   AF-A0AAN0XYY5-F1
#
_cell.length_a   1.000
_cell.length_b   1.000
_cell.length_c   1.000
_cell.angle_alpha   90.00
_cell.angle_beta   90.00
_cell.angle_gamma   90.00
#
_symmetry.space_group_name_H-M   'P 1'
#
loop_
_entity.id
_entity.type
_entity.pdbx_description
1 polymer ?
#
loop_
_entity_poly.entity_id
_entity_poly.type
_entity_poly.pdbx_seq_one_letter_code
_entity_poly.pdbx_strand_id
1 'polypeptide(L)'
;MQKGYNNLAVWFNLEDTLRYNKNHDWRFLSNKNFEIVHIDDIPPRLGHINGTIDIDSIQSVCHENSFDAVDSVYLYRGATEQQQMLGFHTLREGIEGERRPKEGAPIAIPLIADPSGLKGQFVFDSVYADEYAVGYTCTAQHDTEETNGSGFEIYQSINNIIVEPGRTTRIEF
;
A
#
# COMPACT_ATOMS: atom_id res chain seq x y z
N MET A 1 -38.84 8.56 -22.55
CA MET A 1 -38.55 8.32 -21.11
C MET A 1 -37.06 8.50 -20.90
N GLN A 2 -36.64 9.53 -20.18
CA GLN A 2 -35.27 9.64 -19.69
C GLN A 2 -35.16 8.65 -18.52
N LYS A 3 -34.36 7.58 -18.66
CA LYS A 3 -34.00 6.76 -17.50
C LYS A 3 -33.21 7.65 -16.55
N GLY A 4 -33.57 7.67 -15.27
CA GLY A 4 -32.82 8.42 -14.26
C GLY A 4 -31.39 7.88 -14.20
N TYR A 5 -30.43 8.73 -14.55
CA TYR A 5 -29.02 8.43 -14.37
C TYR A 5 -28.70 8.63 -12.90
N ASN A 6 -28.48 7.54 -12.16
CA ASN A 6 -28.07 7.61 -10.77
C ASN A 6 -26.55 7.49 -10.70
N ASN A 7 -25.91 8.58 -10.32
CA ASN A 7 -24.46 8.74 -10.27
C ASN A 7 -23.97 9.02 -8.84
N LEU A 8 -24.76 8.64 -7.83
CA LEU A 8 -24.43 8.89 -6.43
C LEU A 8 -23.97 7.58 -5.78
N ALA A 9 -22.85 7.67 -5.07
CA ALA A 9 -22.36 6.61 -4.20
C ALA A 9 -22.18 7.12 -2.77
N VAL A 10 -22.36 6.23 -1.79
CA VAL A 10 -22.02 6.49 -0.40
C VAL A 10 -20.64 5.93 -0.13
N TRP A 11 -19.72 6.77 0.30
CA TRP A 11 -18.38 6.38 0.69
C TRP A 11 -18.25 6.33 2.21
N PHE A 12 -17.59 5.28 2.73
CA PHE A 12 -17.04 5.25 4.09
C PHE A 12 -15.61 4.69 4.08
N ASN A 13 -14.66 5.37 4.75
CA ASN A 13 -13.32 4.81 4.96
C ASN A 13 -13.34 3.88 6.19
N LEU A 14 -13.24 2.57 5.98
CA LEU A 14 -13.25 1.61 7.08
C LEU A 14 -12.08 1.79 8.04
N GLU A 15 -10.91 2.24 7.60
CA GLU A 15 -9.75 2.41 8.48
C GLU A 15 -9.95 3.53 9.50
N ASP A 16 -10.48 4.67 9.07
CA ASP A 16 -10.74 5.83 9.95
C ASP A 16 -12.05 5.70 10.73
N THR A 17 -13.02 4.97 10.19
CA THR A 17 -14.39 4.93 10.73
C THR A 17 -14.64 3.72 11.62
N LEU A 18 -13.87 2.64 11.46
CA LEU A 18 -13.92 1.50 12.36
C LEU A 18 -13.12 1.81 13.62
N ARG A 19 -13.82 1.79 14.75
CA ARG A 19 -13.16 1.82 16.05
C ARG A 19 -12.88 0.39 16.50
N TYR A 20 -11.66 0.21 16.98
CA TYR A 20 -11.20 -1.06 17.52
C TYR A 20 -11.84 -1.31 18.89
N ASN A 21 -12.32 -2.54 19.09
CA ASN A 21 -12.71 -3.05 20.40
C ASN A 21 -11.59 -3.98 20.90
N LYS A 22 -10.88 -3.58 21.96
CA LYS A 22 -9.75 -4.35 22.50
C LYS A 22 -10.12 -5.75 23.01
N ASN A 23 -11.40 -6.00 23.29
CA ASN A 23 -11.83 -7.23 23.96
C ASN A 23 -12.58 -8.22 23.03
N HIS A 24 -12.74 -7.90 21.75
CA HIS A 24 -13.56 -8.72 20.85
C HIS A 24 -13.10 -8.66 19.39
N ASP A 25 -13.32 -9.75 18.66
CA ASP A 25 -12.98 -9.88 17.22
C ASP A 25 -13.90 -9.09 16.27
N TRP A 26 -14.85 -8.30 16.81
CA TRP A 26 -15.76 -7.47 16.02
C TRP A 26 -15.44 -5.98 16.16
N ARG A 27 -15.58 -5.25 15.04
CA ARG A 27 -15.33 -3.80 14.95
C ARG A 27 -16.65 -3.05 14.86
N PHE A 28 -16.70 -1.83 15.41
CA PHE A 28 -17.88 -0.97 15.31
C PHE A 28 -17.60 0.26 14.45
N LEU A 29 -18.56 0.60 13.59
CA LEU A 29 -18.58 1.87 12.87
C LEU A 29 -18.98 2.95 13.88
N SER A 30 -18.10 3.91 14.15
CA SER A 30 -18.46 5.05 15.02
C SER A 30 -19.42 6.03 14.32
N ASN A 31 -19.89 7.07 15.03
CA ASN A 31 -20.71 8.14 14.45
C ASN A 31 -20.06 8.64 13.16
N LYS A 32 -20.70 8.28 12.04
CA LYS A 32 -20.06 8.17 10.73
C LYS A 32 -19.84 9.53 10.06
N ASN A 33 -18.64 9.75 9.55
CA ASN A 33 -18.39 10.67 8.44
C ASN A 33 -18.61 9.88 7.14
N PHE A 34 -19.86 9.76 6.68
CA PHE A 34 -20.12 9.29 5.32
C PHE A 34 -20.12 10.48 4.37
N GLU A 35 -19.49 10.32 3.22
CA GLU A 35 -19.55 11.30 2.14
C GLU A 35 -20.46 10.75 1.04
N ILE A 36 -21.36 11.59 0.54
CA ILE A 36 -22.08 11.31 -0.69
C ILE A 36 -21.22 11.87 -1.81
N VAL A 37 -20.73 11.00 -2.70
CA VAL A 37 -19.87 11.38 -3.82
C VAL A 37 -20.57 11.11 -5.14
N HIS A 38 -20.27 11.94 -6.13
CA HIS A 38 -20.58 11.63 -7.52
C HIS A 38 -19.51 10.69 -8.07
N ILE A 39 -19.91 9.59 -8.71
CA ILE A 39 -18.96 8.58 -9.20
C ILE A 39 -18.07 9.19 -10.29
N ASP A 40 -18.61 10.07 -11.12
CA ASP A 40 -17.84 10.78 -12.17
C ASP A 40 -16.79 11.76 -11.61
N ASP A 41 -16.92 12.18 -10.35
CA ASP A 41 -15.95 13.07 -9.69
C ASP A 41 -14.78 12.29 -9.08
N ILE A 42 -14.83 10.95 -9.08
CA ILE A 42 -13.77 10.09 -8.54
C ILE A 42 -12.53 10.08 -9.44
N PRO A 43 -12.60 9.76 -10.75
CA PRO A 43 -11.41 9.65 -11.60
C PRO A 43 -10.52 10.91 -11.60
N PRO A 44 -11.06 12.15 -11.63
CA PRO A 44 -10.24 13.36 -11.52
C PRO A 44 -9.53 13.55 -10.18
N ARG A 45 -9.90 12.79 -9.13
CA ARG A 45 -9.28 12.84 -7.78
C ARG A 45 -8.18 11.79 -7.58
N LEU A 46 -7.94 10.96 -8.59
CA LEU A 46 -6.96 9.87 -8.54
C LEU A 46 -5.65 10.27 -9.22
N GLY A 47 -4.53 9.85 -8.65
CA GLY A 47 -3.21 9.83 -9.27
C GLY A 47 -2.66 8.41 -9.34
N HIS A 48 -1.36 8.30 -9.61
CA HIS A 48 -0.64 7.04 -9.72
C HIS A 48 0.69 7.13 -9.00
N ILE A 49 1.19 5.99 -8.50
CA ILE A 49 2.58 5.87 -8.04
C ILE A 49 3.25 4.86 -8.97
N ASN A 50 4.37 5.26 -9.57
CA ASN A 50 5.23 4.36 -10.31
C ASN A 50 6.60 4.38 -9.64
N GLY A 51 7.10 3.22 -9.24
CA GLY A 51 8.39 3.14 -8.61
C GLY A 51 9.30 2.08 -9.17
N THR A 52 10.59 2.28 -8.93
CA THR A 52 11.63 1.32 -9.30
C THR A 52 12.43 0.89 -8.08
N ILE A 53 12.92 -0.35 -8.14
CA ILE A 53 13.74 -0.97 -7.11
C ILE A 53 15.01 -1.49 -7.79
N ASP A 54 16.18 -1.10 -7.28
CA ASP A 54 17.45 -1.66 -7.74
C ASP A 54 17.65 -3.09 -7.18
N ILE A 55 17.41 -4.09 -8.05
CA ILE A 55 17.43 -5.50 -7.66
C ILE A 55 18.84 -5.94 -7.32
N ASP A 56 19.86 -5.44 -8.03
CA ASP A 56 21.25 -5.84 -7.81
C ASP A 56 21.72 -5.43 -6.41
N SER A 57 21.33 -4.23 -5.97
CA SER A 57 21.63 -3.73 -4.62
C SER A 57 20.94 -4.54 -3.53
N ILE A 58 19.70 -4.97 -3.75
CA ILE A 58 18.88 -5.62 -2.72
C ILE A 58 19.10 -7.14 -2.67
N GLN A 59 19.48 -7.76 -3.78
CA GLN A 59 19.78 -9.19 -3.85
C GLN A 59 20.78 -9.60 -2.78
N SER A 60 21.86 -8.84 -2.59
CA SER A 60 22.89 -9.14 -1.58
C SER A 60 22.35 -9.19 -0.15
N VAL A 61 21.31 -8.40 0.14
CA VAL A 61 20.73 -8.28 1.49
C VAL A 61 19.58 -9.29 1.70
N CYS A 62 18.74 -9.52 0.70
CA CYS A 62 17.67 -10.51 0.84
C CYS A 62 18.19 -11.97 0.69
N HIS A 63 19.34 -12.22 0.03
CA HIS A 63 19.90 -13.58 -0.13
C HIS A 63 20.40 -14.24 1.16
N GLU A 64 20.81 -13.46 2.17
CA GLU A 64 21.27 -14.03 3.45
C GLU A 64 20.16 -14.86 4.14
N ASN A 65 18.90 -14.71 3.73
CA ASN A 65 17.74 -15.44 4.23
C ASN A 65 17.13 -16.45 3.23
N SER A 66 17.87 -16.83 2.17
CA SER A 66 17.39 -17.77 1.11
C SER A 66 16.22 -17.25 0.27
N PHE A 67 16.19 -15.94 -0.02
CA PHE A 67 15.19 -15.31 -0.90
C PHE A 67 15.81 -14.83 -2.21
N ASP A 68 15.26 -15.32 -3.33
CA ASP A 68 15.75 -15.02 -4.68
C ASP A 68 15.17 -13.72 -5.26
N ALA A 69 14.16 -13.09 -4.64
CA ALA A 69 13.58 -11.83 -5.09
C ALA A 69 12.76 -11.09 -4.00
N VAL A 70 12.59 -9.78 -4.18
CA VAL A 70 11.53 -8.98 -3.53
C VAL A 70 10.25 -9.16 -4.36
N ASP A 71 9.16 -9.59 -3.74
CA ASP A 71 7.94 -9.95 -4.47
C ASP A 71 6.96 -8.79 -4.63
N SER A 72 6.83 -7.93 -3.62
CA SER A 72 5.81 -6.88 -3.60
C SER A 72 6.24 -5.64 -2.82
N VAL A 73 5.63 -4.52 -3.19
CA VAL A 73 5.66 -3.26 -2.45
C VAL A 73 4.29 -3.03 -1.83
N TYR A 74 4.25 -2.54 -0.60
CA TYR A 74 3.06 -2.30 0.19
C TYR A 74 2.83 -0.80 0.35
N LEU A 75 1.60 -0.34 0.05
CA LEU A 75 1.19 1.05 0.18
C LEU A 75 0.50 1.28 1.52
N TYR A 76 0.92 2.30 2.26
CA TYR A 76 0.36 2.72 3.55
C TYR A 76 -0.16 4.16 3.45
N ARG A 77 -1.24 4.46 4.16
CA ARG A 77 -1.84 5.81 4.19
C ARG A 77 -1.11 6.73 5.15
N GLY A 78 -0.97 7.99 4.76
CA GLY A 78 -0.33 9.05 5.54
C GLY A 78 1.18 8.85 5.71
N ALA A 79 1.78 9.75 6.49
CA ALA A 79 3.17 9.65 6.94
C ALA A 79 3.35 8.50 7.94
N THR A 80 3.40 7.26 7.43
CA THR A 80 3.65 6.05 8.22
C THR A 80 5.15 5.78 8.28
N GLU A 81 5.75 5.74 9.46
CA GLU A 81 7.17 5.36 9.60
C GLU A 81 7.36 3.84 9.42
N GLN A 82 8.54 3.40 9.01
CA GLN A 82 8.85 1.98 8.78
C GLN A 82 8.45 1.07 9.95
N GLN A 83 8.77 1.48 11.18
CA GLN A 83 8.45 0.75 12.41
C GLN A 83 6.94 0.63 12.72
N GLN A 84 6.13 1.46 12.06
CA GLN A 84 4.68 1.47 12.18
C GLN A 84 4.00 0.66 11.07
N MET A 85 4.75 0.22 10.05
CA MET A 85 4.22 -0.54 8.91
C MET A 85 4.02 -2.01 9.28
N LEU A 86 2.77 -2.39 9.49
CA LEU A 86 2.37 -3.77 9.78
C LEU A 86 2.05 -4.54 8.49
N GLY A 87 1.98 -5.86 8.60
CA GLY A 87 1.41 -6.72 7.56
C GLY A 87 -0.11 -6.70 7.58
N PHE A 88 -0.76 -7.18 6.52
CA PHE A 88 -2.23 -7.18 6.39
C PHE A 88 -2.92 -7.92 7.57
N HIS A 89 -2.32 -9.01 8.04
CA HIS A 89 -2.91 -9.92 9.02
C HIS A 89 -2.19 -9.92 10.36
N THR A 90 -1.29 -8.96 10.60
CA THR A 90 -0.61 -8.83 11.90
C THR A 90 -1.64 -8.62 13.02
N LEU A 91 -1.68 -9.57 13.95
CA LEU A 91 -2.58 -9.60 15.11
C LEU A 91 -2.09 -8.70 16.27
N ARG A 92 -0.95 -8.03 16.13
CA ARG A 92 -0.43 -7.11 17.16
C ARG A 92 -1.45 -5.99 17.42
N GLU A 93 -1.61 -5.69 18.71
CA GLU A 93 -2.47 -4.61 19.19
C GLU A 93 -1.89 -3.27 18.70
N GLY A 94 -2.67 -2.56 17.87
CA GLY A 94 -2.31 -1.25 17.33
C GLY A 94 -1.89 -0.29 18.43
N ILE A 95 -0.58 -0.05 18.54
CA ILE A 95 -0.04 1.13 19.20
C ILE A 95 -0.32 2.36 18.33
N GLU A 96 -0.32 3.54 18.94
CA GLU A 96 -0.58 4.81 18.24
C GLU A 96 0.39 4.97 17.05
N GLY A 97 -0.18 5.10 15.85
CA GLY A 97 0.57 5.30 14.61
C GLY A 97 0.82 4.04 13.77
N GLU A 98 0.61 2.82 14.28
CA GLU A 98 0.70 1.60 13.46
C GLU A 98 -0.37 1.55 12.36
N ARG A 99 0.04 1.17 11.15
CA ARG A 99 -0.81 1.10 9.96
C ARG A 99 -0.65 -0.23 9.25
N ARG A 100 -1.74 -0.71 8.69
CA ARG A 100 -1.73 -1.86 7.78
C ARG A 100 -1.66 -1.37 6.33
N PRO A 101 -1.21 -2.19 5.39
CA PRO A 101 -1.18 -1.78 4.00
C PRO A 101 -2.60 -1.56 3.51
N LYS A 102 -2.78 -0.55 2.68
CA LYS A 102 -3.97 -0.33 1.85
C LYS A 102 -4.05 -1.37 0.74
N GLU A 103 -2.91 -1.64 0.09
CA GLU A 103 -2.78 -2.57 -1.02
C GLU A 103 -1.31 -2.96 -1.23
N GLY A 104 -1.08 -4.07 -1.93
CA GLY A 104 0.24 -4.51 -2.37
C GLY A 104 0.32 -4.49 -3.90
N ALA A 105 1.47 -4.09 -4.45
CA ALA A 105 1.77 -4.13 -5.86
C ALA A 105 2.92 -5.10 -6.12
N PRO A 106 2.76 -6.06 -7.05
CA PRO A 106 3.84 -6.97 -7.40
C PRO A 106 4.97 -6.22 -8.11
N ILE A 107 6.20 -6.70 -7.90
CA ILE A 107 7.37 -6.15 -8.58
C ILE A 107 7.58 -6.92 -9.89
N ALA A 108 7.53 -6.19 -11.00
CA ALA A 108 7.85 -6.70 -12.33
C ALA A 108 9.34 -6.52 -12.60
N ILE A 109 10.08 -7.62 -12.74
CA ILE A 109 11.50 -7.60 -13.12
C ILE A 109 11.59 -7.75 -14.65
N PRO A 110 12.17 -6.78 -15.38
CA PRO A 110 12.35 -6.89 -16.82
C PRO A 110 13.33 -8.03 -17.15
N LEU A 111 12.96 -8.86 -18.13
CA LEU A 111 13.74 -10.04 -18.56
C LEU A 111 15.04 -9.68 -19.29
N ILE A 112 15.23 -8.41 -19.67
CA ILE A 112 16.39 -7.92 -20.39
C ILE A 112 17.16 -7.00 -19.45
N ALA A 113 18.36 -7.42 -19.05
CA ALA A 113 19.25 -6.60 -18.24
C ALA A 113 19.68 -5.36 -19.05
N ASP A 114 19.41 -4.18 -18.50
CA ASP A 114 20.00 -2.92 -18.96
C ASP A 114 21.48 -2.90 -18.51
N PRO A 115 22.42 -2.39 -19.32
CA PRO A 115 23.79 -2.13 -18.86
C PRO A 115 23.88 -1.28 -17.58
N SER A 116 22.82 -0.57 -17.18
CA SER A 116 22.74 0.14 -15.89
C SER A 116 22.39 -0.72 -14.67
N GLY A 117 22.14 -2.02 -14.84
CA GLY A 117 21.69 -2.94 -13.76
C GLY A 117 20.22 -3.35 -13.88
N LEU A 118 19.83 -4.38 -13.13
CA LEU A 118 18.46 -4.90 -13.11
C LEU A 118 17.57 -4.05 -12.19
N LYS A 119 16.58 -3.37 -12.79
CA LYS A 119 15.57 -2.59 -12.03
C LYS A 119 14.21 -3.24 -12.09
N GLY A 120 13.68 -3.63 -10.93
CA GLY A 120 12.29 -4.02 -10.76
C GLY A 120 11.39 -2.79 -10.80
N GLN A 121 10.16 -2.96 -11.29
CA GLN A 121 9.17 -1.88 -11.39
C GLN A 121 7.87 -2.29 -10.68
N PHE A 122 7.21 -1.33 -10.04
CA PHE A 122 5.90 -1.54 -9.44
C PHE A 122 5.01 -0.33 -9.70
N VAL A 123 3.70 -0.56 -9.74
CA VAL A 123 2.70 0.49 -9.99
C VAL A 123 1.54 0.35 -9.02
N PHE A 124 1.18 1.46 -8.39
CA PHE A 124 -0.12 1.63 -7.76
C PHE A 124 -0.95 2.55 -8.66
N ASP A 125 -1.93 1.96 -9.33
CA ASP A 125 -2.86 2.69 -10.18
C ASP A 125 -4.06 3.19 -9.39
N SER A 126 -4.62 4.33 -9.79
CA SER A 126 -5.88 4.83 -9.24
C SER A 126 -5.81 5.07 -7.72
N VAL A 127 -4.75 5.73 -7.27
CA VAL A 127 -4.52 6.10 -5.87
C VAL A 127 -5.14 7.48 -5.61
N TYR A 128 -6.00 7.61 -4.60
CA TYR A 128 -6.57 8.90 -4.23
C TYR A 128 -5.48 9.91 -3.88
N ALA A 129 -5.64 11.15 -4.30
CA ALA A 129 -4.74 12.23 -3.92
C ALA A 129 -4.70 12.40 -2.40
N ASP A 130 -3.54 12.13 -1.81
CA ASP A 130 -3.28 12.15 -0.38
C ASP A 130 -1.77 11.96 -0.14
N GLU A 131 -1.37 11.97 1.12
CA GLU A 131 -0.05 11.53 1.57
C GLU A 131 -0.02 10.01 1.81
N TYR A 132 1.07 9.37 1.40
CA TYR A 132 1.30 7.93 1.54
C TYR A 132 2.72 7.63 1.97
N ALA A 133 2.93 6.38 2.37
CA ALA A 133 4.23 5.76 2.48
C ALA A 133 4.21 4.42 1.75
N VAL A 134 5.36 3.97 1.25
CA VAL A 134 5.51 2.62 0.70
C VAL A 134 6.67 1.90 1.34
N GLY A 135 6.60 0.58 1.41
CA GLY A 135 7.71 -0.25 1.86
C GLY A 135 7.68 -1.62 1.22
N TYR A 136 8.82 -2.27 1.16
CA TYR A 136 8.93 -3.66 0.71
C TYR A 136 9.60 -4.51 1.77
N THR A 137 9.35 -5.81 1.72
CA THR A 137 9.93 -6.80 2.63
C THR A 137 11.06 -7.55 1.93
N CYS A 138 11.97 -8.14 2.71
CA CYS A 138 12.88 -9.18 2.22
C CYS A 138 12.40 -10.59 2.63
N THR A 139 11.18 -10.74 3.19
CA THR A 139 10.69 -12.00 3.79
C THR A 139 9.55 -12.63 2.99
N ALA A 140 9.79 -12.86 1.70
CA ALA A 140 8.84 -13.36 0.70
C ALA A 140 8.01 -14.60 1.12
N GLN A 141 8.51 -15.50 1.99
CA GLN A 141 7.74 -16.68 2.46
C GLN A 141 6.49 -16.31 3.28
N HIS A 142 6.43 -15.07 3.78
CA HIS A 142 5.35 -14.55 4.61
C HIS A 142 4.53 -13.47 3.91
N ASP A 143 4.78 -13.21 2.62
CA ASP A 143 4.15 -12.10 1.89
C ASP A 143 2.77 -12.45 1.32
N THR A 144 2.36 -13.73 1.36
CA THR A 144 1.01 -14.12 0.94
C THR A 144 -0.03 -13.59 1.93
N GLU A 145 -1.20 -13.16 1.42
CA GLU A 145 -2.31 -12.66 2.24
C GLU A 145 -2.63 -13.64 3.40
N GLU A 146 -2.55 -14.95 3.18
CA GLU A 146 -2.82 -15.96 4.21
C GLU A 146 -1.76 -16.07 5.33
N THR A 147 -0.54 -15.54 5.15
CA THR A 147 0.58 -15.69 6.10
C THR A 147 1.26 -14.37 6.52
N ASN A 148 0.74 -13.23 6.04
CA ASN A 148 1.24 -11.85 6.21
C ASN A 148 1.12 -11.28 7.65
N GLY A 149 1.40 -12.10 8.66
CA GLY A 149 1.22 -11.76 10.08
C GLY A 149 2.37 -12.18 11.00
N SER A 150 3.14 -13.21 10.65
CA SER A 150 4.27 -13.70 11.47
C SER A 150 5.56 -13.61 10.67
N GLY A 151 6.52 -12.77 11.11
CA GLY A 151 7.79 -12.56 10.39
C GLY A 151 7.70 -11.56 9.23
N PHE A 152 6.56 -10.88 9.06
CA PHE A 152 6.43 -9.73 8.17
C PHE A 152 7.15 -8.53 8.78
N GLU A 153 8.13 -7.99 8.07
CA GLU A 153 8.87 -6.80 8.46
C GLU A 153 9.26 -6.03 7.21
N ILE A 154 8.92 -4.73 7.18
CA ILE A 154 9.37 -3.84 6.11
C ILE A 154 10.88 -3.65 6.25
N TYR A 155 11.61 -3.98 5.18
CA TYR A 155 13.06 -3.85 5.12
C TYR A 155 13.48 -2.40 4.86
N GLN A 156 12.84 -1.75 3.88
CA GLN A 156 13.07 -0.35 3.53
C GLN A 156 11.75 0.32 3.19
N SER A 157 11.61 1.59 3.57
CA SER A 157 10.42 2.39 3.28
C SER A 157 10.76 3.77 2.74
N ILE A 158 9.81 4.34 2.00
CA ILE A 158 9.80 5.74 1.58
C ILE A 158 8.52 6.36 2.13
N ASN A 159 8.66 7.43 2.89
CA ASN A 159 7.54 8.12 3.52
C ASN A 159 7.26 9.46 2.82
N ASN A 160 6.14 10.10 3.17
CA ASN A 160 5.74 11.44 2.69
C ASN A 160 5.58 11.53 1.16
N ILE A 161 5.06 10.47 0.55
CA ILE A 161 4.76 10.40 -0.87
C ILE A 161 3.45 11.13 -1.12
N ILE A 162 3.53 12.31 -1.73
CA ILE A 162 2.35 13.08 -2.08
C ILE A 162 1.83 12.62 -3.45
N VAL A 163 0.61 12.09 -3.46
CA VAL A 163 -0.12 11.77 -4.69
C VAL A 163 -1.01 12.95 -5.04
N GLU A 164 -0.83 13.47 -6.24
CA GLU A 164 -1.64 14.56 -6.77
C GLU A 164 -2.63 14.04 -7.82
N PRO A 165 -3.83 14.63 -7.93
CA PRO A 165 -4.81 14.17 -8.91
C PRO A 165 -4.31 14.32 -10.35
N GLY A 166 -4.56 13.29 -11.17
CA GLY A 166 -4.18 13.22 -12.58
C GLY A 166 -2.68 13.10 -12.84
N ARG A 167 -1.84 12.93 -11.81
CA ARG A 167 -0.38 12.85 -11.95
C ARG A 167 0.16 11.49 -11.52
N THR A 168 1.31 11.15 -12.08
CA THR A 168 2.12 10.02 -11.65
C THR A 168 3.26 10.52 -10.77
N THR A 169 3.25 10.13 -9.50
CA THR A 169 4.37 10.31 -8.58
C THR A 169 5.40 9.21 -8.83
N ARG A 170 6.66 9.61 -9.03
CA ARG A 170 7.78 8.67 -9.27
C ARG A 170 8.64 8.55 -8.02
N ILE A 171 8.98 7.32 -7.65
CA ILE A 171 9.81 7.01 -6.49
C ILE A 171 10.85 5.95 -6.86
N GLU A 172 12.01 6.01 -6.21
CA GLU A 172 13.09 5.06 -6.43
C GLU A 172 13.59 4.59 -5.06
N PHE A 173 13.70 3.28 -4.89
CA PHE A 173 14.27 2.63 -3.72
C PHE A 173 15.75 2.35 -3.90
#